data_AF-A0A665WHT4-F1
#
_entry.id   AF-A0A665WHT4-F1
#
_cell.length_a   1.000
_cell.length_b   1.000
_cell.length_c   1.000
_cell.angle_alpha   90.00
_cell.angle_beta   90.00
_cell.angle_gamma   90.00
#
_symmetry.space_group_name_H-M   'P 1'
#
loop_
_entity.id
_entity.type
_entity.pdbx_description
1 polymer ?
#
loop_
_entity_poly.entity_id
_entity_poly.type
_entity_poly.pdbx_seq_one_letter_code
_entity_poly.pdbx_strand_id
1 'polypeptide(L)'
;MRSMASKTPVGFVGLGNMGSPMAKNLLKNGYPVIATDVFPESCKELQETGAQVVDSPAEVAEKADRIITMLPSSPNVKEVYTGPNGILKKVKKGTLLIDSSTIDPAVSKEMAIAAEKMGAVFMDAPVSGGVGAANMAKLTFMVGGVEEEYHAAQELLTCMGANVVYCGQVGTGQAAKICNNMLLAIGMIGTAETMNLGIRLGLDPKLLAKILNMSSGRCWSSDTYNPVPGVMEGVPSANNYQGGFGTTLMAKVLSLINMLICFCIELTEQKVKEVIPHLFCIRLSVYYFLPLGVDTYLLQFYQGLRNLIHMLLNILISSLIKGAHIFYALLLFLSVFRILVWHKPLPLTPRHPSLWVPSPTRSSESCAPVATLTRTSHLSSNSYVRRKDSERGGSTADCDFVIHTPQPHTPVPLIPLCSGETKALLSGTDPRTN
;
A
#
# COMPACT_ATOMS: atom_id res chain seq x y z
N MET A 1 -12.83 -33.31 17.21
CA MET A 1 -11.37 -33.25 16.97
C MET A 1 -11.06 -34.00 15.67
N ARG A 2 -10.23 -33.40 14.80
CA ARG A 2 -9.69 -34.08 13.61
C ARG A 2 -8.50 -34.97 14.04
N SER A 3 -8.31 -36.12 13.42
CA SER A 3 -7.23 -37.07 13.81
C SER A 3 -5.87 -36.62 13.27
N MET A 4 -4.81 -36.70 14.08
CA MET A 4 -3.42 -36.42 13.66
C MET A 4 -2.83 -37.62 12.90
N ALA A 5 -3.43 -38.01 11.77
CA ALA A 5 -3.04 -39.16 10.98
C ALA A 5 -2.90 -38.79 9.48
N SER A 6 -1.67 -38.86 8.98
CA SER A 6 -1.24 -38.40 7.64
C SER A 6 -1.37 -36.88 7.40
N LYS A 7 -0.40 -36.30 6.70
CA LYS A 7 -0.47 -34.91 6.25
C LYS A 7 -1.33 -34.85 4.98
N THR A 8 -2.62 -34.60 5.17
CA THR A 8 -3.60 -34.44 4.09
C THR A 8 -3.20 -33.30 3.15
N PRO A 9 -3.56 -33.35 1.85
CA PRO A 9 -3.29 -32.27 0.93
C PRO A 9 -3.88 -30.93 1.38
N VAL A 10 -3.08 -29.87 1.28
CA VAL A 10 -3.48 -28.49 1.57
C VAL A 10 -3.68 -27.74 0.27
N GLY A 11 -4.85 -27.13 0.13
CA GLY A 11 -5.19 -26.26 -1.00
C GLY A 11 -4.55 -24.88 -0.85
N PHE A 12 -4.05 -24.31 -1.93
CA PHE A 12 -3.50 -22.95 -1.92
C PHE A 12 -3.94 -22.14 -3.14
N VAL A 13 -4.57 -20.99 -2.95
CA VAL A 13 -5.02 -20.11 -4.05
C VAL A 13 -4.41 -18.72 -3.90
N GLY A 14 -3.68 -18.29 -4.94
CA GLY A 14 -2.89 -17.06 -4.92
C GLY A 14 -1.42 -17.34 -4.61
N LEU A 15 -0.55 -17.25 -5.62
CA LEU A 15 0.86 -17.63 -5.59
C LEU A 15 1.83 -16.47 -5.85
N GLY A 16 1.36 -15.21 -5.84
CA GLY A 16 2.23 -14.02 -5.88
C GLY A 16 3.16 -13.90 -4.66
N ASN A 17 3.83 -12.75 -4.51
CA ASN A 17 4.96 -12.47 -3.60
C ASN A 17 4.86 -13.00 -2.14
N MET A 18 3.66 -13.18 -1.59
CA MET A 18 3.45 -13.79 -0.27
C MET A 18 3.00 -15.26 -0.35
N GLY A 19 2.21 -15.63 -1.36
CA GLY A 19 1.61 -16.94 -1.52
C GLY A 19 2.60 -18.04 -1.93
N SER A 20 3.44 -17.81 -2.94
CA SER A 20 4.50 -18.76 -3.36
C SER A 20 5.39 -19.19 -2.18
N PRO A 21 6.00 -18.27 -1.39
CA PRO A 21 6.84 -18.69 -0.26
C PRO A 21 6.06 -19.33 0.89
N MET A 22 4.80 -18.93 1.13
CA MET A 22 3.91 -19.61 2.09
C MET A 22 3.66 -21.07 1.67
N ALA A 23 3.25 -21.31 0.43
CA ALA A 23 3.04 -22.64 -0.13
C ALA A 23 4.32 -23.51 -0.11
N LYS A 24 5.48 -22.92 -0.45
CA LYS A 24 6.78 -23.61 -0.37
C LYS A 24 7.15 -24.02 1.06
N ASN A 25 6.71 -23.29 2.08
CA ASN A 25 6.96 -23.70 3.46
C ASN A 25 6.05 -24.84 3.94
N LEU A 26 4.82 -24.96 3.40
CA LEU A 26 3.98 -26.12 3.62
C LEU A 26 4.62 -27.39 3.01
N LEU A 27 5.15 -27.29 1.78
CA LEU A 27 5.92 -28.36 1.12
C LEU A 27 7.16 -28.76 1.94
N LYS A 28 7.98 -27.80 2.41
CA LYS A 28 9.13 -28.07 3.31
C LYS A 28 8.72 -28.77 4.60
N ASN A 29 7.53 -28.48 5.12
CA ASN A 29 6.95 -29.15 6.29
C ASN A 29 6.27 -30.49 5.95
N GLY A 30 6.37 -30.98 4.72
CA GLY A 30 5.86 -32.29 4.31
C GLY A 30 4.34 -32.36 4.14
N TYR A 31 3.67 -31.23 3.91
CA TYR A 31 2.29 -31.24 3.41
C TYR A 31 2.29 -31.30 1.88
N PRO A 32 1.56 -32.22 1.25
CA PRO A 32 1.26 -32.13 -0.17
C PRO A 32 0.47 -30.84 -0.43
N VAL A 33 0.87 -30.04 -1.42
CA VAL A 33 0.18 -28.79 -1.78
C VAL A 33 -0.50 -28.95 -3.14
N ILE A 34 -1.78 -28.56 -3.21
CA ILE A 34 -2.57 -28.48 -4.43
C ILE A 34 -2.90 -27.01 -4.67
N ALA A 35 -2.39 -26.42 -5.74
CA ALA A 35 -2.36 -24.97 -5.89
C ALA A 35 -2.85 -24.46 -7.25
N THR A 36 -3.28 -23.20 -7.26
CA THR A 36 -3.67 -22.48 -8.48
C THR A 36 -3.49 -20.96 -8.30
N ASP A 37 -3.21 -20.28 -9.41
CA ASP A 37 -3.15 -18.83 -9.57
C ASP A 37 -3.58 -18.46 -10.99
N VAL A 38 -3.93 -17.20 -11.21
CA VAL A 38 -4.28 -16.66 -12.53
C VAL A 38 -3.06 -16.42 -13.43
N PHE A 39 -1.85 -16.39 -12.85
CA PHE A 39 -0.55 -16.24 -13.52
C PHE A 39 0.13 -17.61 -13.72
N PRO A 40 0.17 -18.17 -14.95
CA PRO A 40 0.74 -19.49 -15.22
C PRO A 40 2.21 -19.65 -14.81
N GLU A 41 2.98 -18.56 -14.83
CA GLU A 41 4.37 -18.51 -14.39
C GLU A 41 4.52 -18.80 -12.89
N SER A 42 3.61 -18.27 -12.05
CA SER A 42 3.63 -18.53 -10.59
C SER A 42 3.20 -19.96 -10.27
N CYS A 43 2.28 -20.52 -11.05
CA CYS A 43 1.93 -21.94 -10.99
C CYS A 43 3.15 -22.83 -11.34
N LYS A 44 3.84 -22.54 -12.45
CA LYS A 44 5.02 -23.30 -12.89
C LYS A 44 6.15 -23.27 -11.86
N GLU A 45 6.46 -22.10 -11.30
CA GLU A 45 7.50 -21.94 -10.26
C GLU A 45 7.21 -22.78 -9.01
N LEU A 46 5.95 -22.94 -8.63
CA LEU A 46 5.57 -23.80 -7.50
C LEU A 46 5.54 -25.30 -7.88
N GLN A 47 5.12 -25.63 -9.10
CA GLN A 47 5.13 -27.01 -9.62
C GLN A 47 6.56 -27.59 -9.62
N GLU A 48 7.56 -26.78 -9.99
CA GLU A 48 8.98 -27.14 -9.93
C GLU A 48 9.48 -27.42 -8.50
N THR A 49 8.76 -26.97 -7.47
CA THR A 49 9.04 -27.31 -6.06
C THR A 49 8.25 -28.51 -5.53
N GLY A 50 7.45 -29.18 -6.38
CA GLY A 50 6.72 -30.41 -6.02
C GLY A 50 5.24 -30.22 -5.64
N ALA A 51 4.64 -29.04 -5.86
CA ALA A 51 3.19 -28.88 -5.75
C ALA A 51 2.46 -29.51 -6.94
N GLN A 52 1.24 -30.00 -6.70
CA GLN A 52 0.28 -30.25 -7.77
C GLN A 52 -0.36 -28.93 -8.17
N VAL A 53 -0.33 -28.58 -9.45
CA VAL A 53 -1.09 -27.44 -10.03
C VAL A 53 -2.43 -27.94 -10.56
N VAL A 54 -3.46 -27.09 -10.47
CA VAL A 54 -4.80 -27.30 -11.05
C VAL A 54 -5.33 -26.01 -11.67
N ASP A 55 -6.28 -26.12 -12.60
CA ASP A 55 -6.69 -24.99 -13.45
C ASP A 55 -7.71 -24.05 -12.78
N SER A 56 -8.23 -24.39 -11.60
CA SER A 56 -9.27 -23.62 -10.93
C SER A 56 -9.32 -23.73 -9.39
N PRO A 57 -9.78 -22.68 -8.67
CA PRO A 57 -10.04 -22.76 -7.23
C PRO A 57 -11.08 -23.82 -6.83
N ALA A 58 -12.06 -24.10 -7.71
CA ALA A 58 -13.00 -25.20 -7.54
C ALA A 58 -12.28 -26.56 -7.50
N GLU A 59 -11.30 -26.81 -8.36
CA GLU A 59 -10.53 -28.07 -8.31
C GLU A 59 -9.61 -28.18 -7.09
N VAL A 60 -9.10 -27.06 -6.57
CA VAL A 60 -8.42 -27.07 -5.27
C VAL A 60 -9.38 -27.56 -4.18
N ALA A 61 -10.62 -27.07 -4.20
CA ALA A 61 -11.66 -27.46 -3.22
C ALA A 61 -12.18 -28.89 -3.37
N GLU A 62 -12.18 -29.42 -4.59
CA GLU A 62 -12.48 -30.84 -4.87
C GLU A 62 -11.42 -31.78 -4.27
N LYS A 63 -10.15 -31.35 -4.26
CA LYS A 63 -8.99 -32.21 -3.97
C LYS A 63 -8.40 -32.00 -2.56
N ALA A 64 -8.69 -30.89 -1.88
CA ALA A 64 -8.15 -30.57 -0.55
C ALA A 64 -9.22 -30.10 0.46
N ASP A 65 -9.10 -30.53 1.73
CA ASP A 65 -10.07 -30.27 2.81
C ASP A 65 -9.59 -29.22 3.82
N ARG A 66 -8.44 -28.61 3.55
CA ARG A 66 -7.87 -27.44 4.24
C ARG A 66 -7.34 -26.53 3.13
N ILE A 67 -7.86 -25.31 2.99
CA ILE A 67 -7.56 -24.42 1.85
C ILE A 67 -7.15 -23.05 2.38
N ILE A 68 -6.05 -22.51 1.84
CA ILE A 68 -5.52 -21.20 2.19
C ILE A 68 -5.63 -20.29 0.97
N THR A 69 -6.13 -19.06 1.16
CA THR A 69 -6.21 -18.04 0.11
C THR A 69 -5.35 -16.82 0.43
N MET A 70 -4.56 -16.35 -0.53
CA MET A 70 -3.64 -15.22 -0.35
C MET A 70 -3.70 -14.26 -1.54
N LEU A 71 -4.71 -13.38 -1.53
CA LEU A 71 -5.20 -12.68 -2.72
C LEU A 71 -5.06 -11.14 -2.63
N PRO A 72 -5.02 -10.42 -3.77
CA PRO A 72 -4.71 -8.99 -3.77
C PRO A 72 -5.79 -8.08 -3.15
N SER A 73 -7.08 -8.42 -3.23
CA SER A 73 -8.18 -7.53 -2.82
C SER A 73 -9.49 -8.26 -2.49
N SER A 74 -10.42 -7.59 -1.83
CA SER A 74 -11.74 -8.14 -1.47
C SER A 74 -12.55 -8.63 -2.68
N PRO A 75 -12.57 -7.91 -3.84
CA PRO A 75 -13.09 -8.46 -5.10
C PRO A 75 -12.46 -9.78 -5.55
N ASN A 76 -11.13 -9.95 -5.40
CA ASN A 76 -10.47 -11.22 -5.76
C ASN A 76 -10.90 -12.35 -4.82
N VAL A 77 -11.04 -12.08 -3.51
CA VAL A 77 -11.57 -13.06 -2.55
C VAL A 77 -13.00 -13.46 -2.92
N LYS A 78 -13.89 -12.49 -3.22
CA LYS A 78 -15.26 -12.78 -3.64
C LYS A 78 -15.32 -13.66 -4.89
N GLU A 79 -14.52 -13.38 -5.92
CA GLU A 79 -14.45 -14.19 -7.13
C GLU A 79 -13.92 -15.61 -6.85
N VAL A 80 -12.78 -15.72 -6.14
CA VAL A 80 -12.17 -17.02 -5.81
C VAL A 80 -13.08 -17.90 -4.94
N TYR A 81 -13.93 -17.33 -4.08
CA TYR A 81 -14.87 -18.11 -3.28
C TYR A 81 -16.20 -18.38 -4.00
N THR A 82 -16.82 -17.35 -4.59
CA THR A 82 -18.23 -17.40 -5.04
C THR A 82 -18.43 -17.43 -6.57
N GLY A 83 -17.40 -17.06 -7.34
CA GLY A 83 -17.42 -16.96 -8.80
C GLY A 83 -17.62 -18.30 -9.53
N PRO A 84 -17.78 -18.31 -10.87
CA PRO A 84 -18.20 -19.50 -11.62
C PRO A 84 -17.31 -20.74 -11.39
N ASN A 85 -15.99 -20.54 -11.22
CA ASN A 85 -15.00 -21.58 -10.93
C ASN A 85 -14.44 -21.49 -9.49
N GLY A 86 -15.19 -20.87 -8.58
CA GLY A 86 -14.76 -20.60 -7.20
C GLY A 86 -14.82 -21.81 -6.26
N ILE A 87 -14.11 -21.72 -5.14
CA ILE A 87 -13.99 -22.74 -4.08
C ILE A 87 -15.36 -23.31 -3.69
N LEU A 88 -16.36 -22.45 -3.44
CA LEU A 88 -17.67 -22.87 -2.94
C LEU A 88 -18.52 -23.65 -3.96
N LYS A 89 -18.06 -23.84 -5.20
CA LYS A 89 -18.73 -24.71 -6.20
C LYS A 89 -18.43 -26.20 -6.00
N LYS A 90 -17.30 -26.54 -5.37
CA LYS A 90 -16.84 -27.92 -5.15
C LYS A 90 -16.35 -28.21 -3.73
N VAL A 91 -16.43 -27.22 -2.81
CA VAL A 91 -16.06 -27.37 -1.40
C VAL A 91 -16.81 -28.53 -0.73
N LYS A 92 -16.11 -29.27 0.14
CA LYS A 92 -16.70 -30.39 0.89
C LYS A 92 -17.23 -29.91 2.25
N LYS A 93 -18.16 -30.68 2.83
CA LYS A 93 -18.60 -30.45 4.20
C LYS A 93 -17.43 -30.71 5.17
N GLY A 94 -17.21 -29.81 6.10
CA GLY A 94 -16.07 -29.83 7.03
C GLY A 94 -14.75 -29.30 6.46
N THR A 95 -14.68 -28.85 5.20
CA THR A 95 -13.49 -28.16 4.68
C THR A 95 -13.20 -26.90 5.51
N LEU A 96 -11.94 -26.71 5.89
CA LEU A 96 -11.47 -25.51 6.58
C LEU A 96 -10.89 -24.52 5.55
N LEU A 97 -11.46 -23.32 5.49
CA LEU A 97 -11.08 -22.23 4.57
C LEU A 97 -10.42 -21.11 5.36
N ILE A 98 -9.20 -20.71 4.97
CA ILE A 98 -8.37 -19.75 5.70
C ILE A 98 -7.94 -18.63 4.76
N ASP A 99 -8.55 -17.45 4.88
CA ASP A 99 -8.18 -16.29 4.06
C ASP A 99 -7.08 -15.45 4.72
N SER A 100 -5.83 -15.61 4.23
CA SER A 100 -4.66 -14.84 4.66
C SER A 100 -4.53 -13.48 3.96
N SER A 101 -5.42 -13.18 3.01
CA SER A 101 -5.53 -11.87 2.35
C SER A 101 -5.76 -10.75 3.37
N THR A 102 -5.33 -9.52 3.06
CA THR A 102 -5.78 -8.33 3.82
C THR A 102 -6.96 -7.70 3.08
N ILE A 103 -8.16 -7.76 3.67
CA ILE A 103 -9.42 -7.34 3.05
C ILE A 103 -10.35 -6.62 4.04
N ASP A 104 -11.51 -6.21 3.56
CA ASP A 104 -12.57 -5.63 4.40
C ASP A 104 -13.15 -6.69 5.38
N PRO A 105 -13.20 -6.42 6.70
CA PRO A 105 -13.80 -7.31 7.69
C PRO A 105 -15.24 -7.74 7.38
N ALA A 106 -16.03 -6.89 6.72
CA ALA A 106 -17.39 -7.22 6.29
C ALA A 106 -17.39 -8.29 5.18
N VAL A 107 -16.39 -8.28 4.29
CA VAL A 107 -16.25 -9.31 3.24
C VAL A 107 -15.80 -10.64 3.84
N SER A 108 -14.92 -10.65 4.86
CA SER A 108 -14.62 -11.90 5.59
C SER A 108 -15.87 -12.51 6.22
N LYS A 109 -16.74 -11.69 6.83
CA LYS A 109 -18.02 -12.15 7.40
C LYS A 109 -19.00 -12.65 6.32
N GLU A 110 -19.06 -11.98 5.18
CA GLU A 110 -19.86 -12.41 4.02
C GLU A 110 -19.40 -13.77 3.47
N MET A 111 -18.09 -13.99 3.35
CA MET A 111 -17.53 -15.27 2.91
C MET A 111 -17.74 -16.39 3.94
N ALA A 112 -17.74 -16.10 5.24
CA ALA A 112 -18.10 -17.06 6.26
C ALA A 112 -19.56 -17.51 6.15
N ILE A 113 -20.50 -16.58 5.99
CA ILE A 113 -21.93 -16.89 5.77
C ILE A 113 -22.13 -17.68 4.45
N ALA A 114 -21.27 -17.48 3.45
CA ALA A 114 -21.30 -18.26 2.21
C ALA A 114 -20.73 -19.67 2.38
N ALA A 115 -19.65 -19.83 3.16
CA ALA A 115 -19.03 -21.13 3.47
C ALA A 115 -19.91 -22.01 4.37
N GLU A 116 -20.53 -21.42 5.40
CA GLU A 116 -21.42 -22.09 6.35
C GLU A 116 -22.61 -22.76 5.63
N LYS A 117 -23.19 -22.08 4.62
CA LYS A 117 -24.28 -22.64 3.78
C LYS A 117 -23.86 -23.88 2.99
N MET A 118 -22.58 -24.06 2.71
CA MET A 118 -22.02 -25.27 2.09
C MET A 118 -21.60 -26.32 3.12
N GLY A 119 -21.67 -26.00 4.42
CA GLY A 119 -21.17 -26.82 5.52
C GLY A 119 -19.65 -26.77 5.70
N ALA A 120 -18.99 -25.70 5.21
CA ALA A 120 -17.57 -25.46 5.38
C ALA A 120 -17.31 -24.39 6.46
N VAL A 121 -16.12 -24.39 7.05
CA VAL A 121 -15.69 -23.41 8.07
C VAL A 121 -14.80 -22.36 7.42
N PHE A 122 -15.00 -21.09 7.75
CA PHE A 122 -14.18 -19.97 7.29
C PHE A 122 -13.48 -19.26 8.45
N MET A 123 -12.22 -18.89 8.24
CA MET A 123 -11.43 -18.05 9.15
C MET A 123 -10.66 -16.99 8.33
N ASP A 124 -10.62 -15.75 8.82
CA ASP A 124 -9.67 -14.75 8.31
C ASP A 124 -8.37 -14.83 9.10
N ALA A 125 -7.24 -15.00 8.42
CA ALA A 125 -5.92 -15.10 9.03
C ALA A 125 -4.87 -14.18 8.37
N PRO A 126 -5.12 -12.86 8.23
CA PRO A 126 -4.18 -11.93 7.63
C PRO A 126 -2.80 -11.91 8.29
N VAL A 127 -1.78 -11.64 7.46
CA VAL A 127 -0.36 -11.80 7.82
C VAL A 127 0.41 -10.49 8.00
N SER A 128 1.41 -10.49 8.87
CA SER A 128 2.40 -9.42 9.04
C SER A 128 3.84 -9.95 8.98
N GLY A 129 4.78 -9.10 8.58
CA GLY A 129 6.21 -9.41 8.41
C GLY A 129 6.75 -9.34 6.96
N GLY A 130 5.86 -9.35 5.95
CA GLY A 130 6.24 -9.20 4.54
C GLY A 130 7.00 -10.38 3.93
N VAL A 131 7.52 -10.19 2.71
CA VAL A 131 8.11 -11.27 1.89
C VAL A 131 9.31 -11.94 2.56
N GLY A 132 10.18 -11.18 3.24
CA GLY A 132 11.31 -11.74 3.99
C GLY A 132 10.88 -12.68 5.12
N ALA A 133 9.84 -12.31 5.87
CA ALA A 133 9.26 -13.17 6.89
C ALA A 133 8.53 -14.38 6.28
N ALA A 134 7.85 -14.22 5.13
CA ALA A 134 7.24 -15.33 4.40
C ALA A 134 8.29 -16.36 3.96
N ASN A 135 9.41 -15.92 3.36
CA ASN A 135 10.52 -16.80 2.97
C ASN A 135 11.11 -17.60 4.16
N MET A 136 11.17 -16.98 5.35
CA MET A 136 11.71 -17.58 6.57
C MET A 136 10.71 -18.38 7.42
N ALA A 137 9.44 -18.49 7.01
CA ALA A 137 8.34 -19.01 7.85
C ALA A 137 8.18 -18.25 9.20
N LYS A 138 8.45 -16.94 9.21
CA LYS A 138 8.42 -16.05 10.40
C LYS A 138 7.29 -15.01 10.37
N LEU A 139 6.24 -15.25 9.59
CA LEU A 139 5.04 -14.41 9.59
C LEU A 139 4.35 -14.37 10.96
N THR A 140 3.59 -13.31 11.19
CA THR A 140 2.60 -13.22 12.28
C THR A 140 1.20 -13.28 11.68
N PHE A 141 0.43 -14.32 12.03
CA PHE A 141 -0.97 -14.51 11.63
C PHE A 141 -1.92 -13.97 12.71
N MET A 142 -2.94 -13.22 12.29
CA MET A 142 -3.98 -12.63 13.14
C MET A 142 -5.30 -13.30 12.79
N VAL A 143 -5.80 -14.22 13.61
CA VAL A 143 -6.82 -15.21 13.21
C VAL A 143 -8.19 -14.89 13.82
N GLY A 144 -9.15 -14.46 12.99
CA GLY A 144 -10.57 -14.41 13.29
C GLY A 144 -11.30 -15.67 12.83
N GLY A 145 -12.20 -16.22 13.65
CA GLY A 145 -12.98 -17.41 13.28
C GLY A 145 -13.76 -18.04 14.43
N VAL A 146 -14.06 -19.33 14.28
CA VAL A 146 -14.66 -20.20 15.31
C VAL A 146 -13.54 -20.78 16.19
N GLU A 147 -13.67 -20.70 17.50
CA GLU A 147 -12.59 -21.02 18.45
C GLU A 147 -12.23 -22.52 18.43
N GLU A 148 -13.24 -23.38 18.30
CA GLU A 148 -13.11 -24.83 18.27
C GLU A 148 -12.28 -25.34 17.07
N GLU A 149 -12.19 -24.56 15.99
CA GLU A 149 -11.39 -24.88 14.80
C GLU A 149 -10.07 -24.08 14.75
N TYR A 150 -9.81 -23.16 15.69
CA TYR A 150 -8.57 -22.36 15.74
C TYR A 150 -7.32 -23.22 15.77
N HIS A 151 -7.29 -24.30 16.57
CA HIS A 151 -6.15 -25.22 16.59
C HIS A 151 -5.92 -25.93 15.25
N ALA A 152 -6.98 -26.23 14.49
CA ALA A 152 -6.87 -26.82 13.15
C ALA A 152 -6.36 -25.81 12.10
N ALA A 153 -6.53 -24.50 12.32
CA ALA A 153 -5.85 -23.47 11.56
C ALA A 153 -4.38 -23.35 12.00
N GLN A 154 -4.15 -23.23 13.32
CA GLN A 154 -2.84 -23.02 13.95
C GLN A 154 -1.79 -24.06 13.51
N GLU A 155 -2.17 -25.34 13.41
CA GLU A 155 -1.34 -26.44 12.91
C GLU A 155 -0.71 -26.16 11.52
N LEU A 156 -1.45 -25.54 10.61
CA LEU A 156 -0.94 -25.13 9.28
C LEU A 156 -0.22 -23.80 9.33
N LEU A 157 -0.75 -22.82 10.07
CA LEU A 157 -0.21 -21.46 10.08
C LEU A 157 1.18 -21.39 10.73
N THR A 158 1.44 -22.21 11.76
CA THR A 158 2.77 -22.35 12.37
C THR A 158 3.83 -22.93 11.42
N CYS A 159 3.44 -23.63 10.34
CA CYS A 159 4.39 -24.05 9.30
C CYS A 159 4.86 -22.89 8.40
N MET A 160 4.25 -21.71 8.50
CA MET A 160 4.53 -20.52 7.70
C MET A 160 4.80 -19.26 8.56
N GLY A 161 4.63 -19.35 9.88
CA GLY A 161 4.66 -18.22 10.80
C GLY A 161 5.24 -18.56 12.16
N ALA A 162 5.98 -17.58 12.72
CA ALA A 162 6.53 -17.67 14.07
C ALA A 162 5.49 -17.34 15.15
N ASN A 163 4.46 -16.56 14.80
CA ASN A 163 3.35 -16.21 15.68
C ASN A 163 2.02 -16.52 14.99
N VAL A 164 1.12 -17.18 15.71
CA VAL A 164 -0.29 -17.33 15.33
C VAL A 164 -1.10 -16.91 16.54
N VAL A 165 -1.97 -15.91 16.36
CA VAL A 165 -2.72 -15.27 17.45
C VAL A 165 -4.20 -15.36 17.13
N TYR A 166 -4.99 -15.92 18.05
CA TYR A 166 -6.45 -15.86 17.96
C TYR A 166 -6.95 -14.46 18.32
N CYS A 167 -7.84 -13.91 17.51
CA CYS A 167 -8.39 -12.56 17.64
C CYS A 167 -9.89 -12.56 17.97
N GLY A 168 -10.54 -13.71 18.12
CA GLY A 168 -11.99 -13.84 18.30
C GLY A 168 -12.72 -14.18 16.99
N GLN A 169 -13.96 -13.69 16.84
CA GLN A 169 -14.86 -14.03 15.72
C GLN A 169 -14.37 -13.57 14.34
N VAL A 170 -14.96 -14.10 13.26
CA VAL A 170 -14.63 -13.72 11.87
C VAL A 170 -14.64 -12.20 11.67
N GLY A 171 -13.59 -11.68 11.05
CA GLY A 171 -13.32 -10.27 10.76
C GLY A 171 -12.47 -9.56 11.83
N THR A 172 -12.22 -10.16 13.01
CA THR A 172 -11.32 -9.56 14.00
C THR A 172 -9.85 -9.69 13.63
N GLY A 173 -9.46 -10.72 12.86
CA GLY A 173 -8.13 -10.83 12.27
C GLY A 173 -7.86 -9.68 11.30
N GLN A 174 -8.80 -9.41 10.39
CA GLN A 174 -8.77 -8.22 9.51
C GLN A 174 -8.73 -6.92 10.32
N ALA A 175 -9.56 -6.77 11.36
CA ALA A 175 -9.54 -5.56 12.20
C ALA A 175 -8.18 -5.35 12.89
N ALA A 176 -7.60 -6.39 13.49
CA ALA A 176 -6.26 -6.35 14.09
C ALA A 176 -5.18 -5.99 13.05
N LYS A 177 -5.25 -6.59 11.84
CA LYS A 177 -4.33 -6.30 10.74
C LYS A 177 -4.44 -4.86 10.26
N ILE A 178 -5.65 -4.34 10.16
CA ILE A 178 -5.93 -2.96 9.74
C ILE A 178 -5.36 -1.97 10.76
N CYS A 179 -5.58 -2.18 12.06
CA CYS A 179 -4.97 -1.38 13.13
C CYS A 179 -3.43 -1.43 13.11
N ASN A 180 -2.84 -2.61 12.94
CA ASN A 180 -1.38 -2.78 12.77
C ASN A 180 -0.87 -1.94 11.58
N ASN A 181 -1.54 -2.01 10.44
CA ASN A 181 -1.11 -1.31 9.24
C ASN A 181 -1.34 0.21 9.31
N MET A 182 -2.35 0.68 10.05
CA MET A 182 -2.54 2.11 10.34
C MET A 182 -1.34 2.67 11.10
N LEU A 183 -0.91 1.99 12.16
CA LEU A 183 0.24 2.39 12.97
C LEU A 183 1.55 2.33 12.16
N LEU A 184 1.71 1.30 11.32
CA LEU A 184 2.82 1.20 10.37
C LEU A 184 2.87 2.38 9.39
N ALA A 185 1.73 2.79 8.83
CA ALA A 185 1.67 3.92 7.89
C ALA A 185 2.13 5.23 8.56
N ILE A 186 1.62 5.52 9.76
CA ILE A 186 1.99 6.71 10.55
C ILE A 186 3.48 6.67 10.89
N GLY A 187 3.98 5.54 11.40
CA GLY A 187 5.40 5.37 11.74
C GLY A 187 6.34 5.46 10.52
N MET A 188 5.91 4.97 9.35
CA MET A 188 6.69 5.06 8.11
C MET A 188 6.79 6.52 7.61
N ILE A 189 5.67 7.26 7.60
CA ILE A 189 5.65 8.68 7.21
C ILE A 189 6.52 9.49 8.17
N GLY A 190 6.31 9.35 9.49
CA GLY A 190 7.11 10.05 10.50
C GLY A 190 8.61 9.73 10.43
N THR A 191 8.98 8.47 10.14
CA THR A 191 10.38 8.08 9.90
C THR A 191 10.93 8.74 8.64
N ALA A 192 10.20 8.69 7.52
CA ALA A 192 10.64 9.25 6.25
C ALA A 192 10.83 10.78 6.32
N GLU A 193 9.90 11.49 6.96
CA GLU A 193 10.01 12.95 7.18
C GLU A 193 11.18 13.29 8.11
N THR A 194 11.32 12.58 9.25
CA THR A 194 12.40 12.79 10.22
C THR A 194 13.78 12.54 9.61
N MET A 195 13.93 11.46 8.84
CA MET A 195 15.18 11.14 8.14
C MET A 195 15.52 12.21 7.09
N ASN A 196 14.55 12.63 6.26
CA ASN A 196 14.76 13.71 5.28
C ASN A 196 15.13 15.05 5.95
N LEU A 197 14.51 15.39 7.08
CA LEU A 197 14.84 16.59 7.85
C LEU A 197 16.28 16.52 8.36
N GLY A 198 16.68 15.43 9.02
CA GLY A 198 18.04 15.29 9.54
C GLY A 198 19.12 15.31 8.47
N ILE A 199 18.87 14.70 7.30
CA ILE A 199 19.76 14.76 6.13
C ILE A 199 19.91 16.20 5.62
N ARG A 200 18.81 16.96 5.54
CA ARG A 200 18.84 18.40 5.17
C ARG A 200 19.53 19.29 6.21
N LEU A 201 19.60 18.85 7.47
CA LEU A 201 20.36 19.47 8.54
C LEU A 201 21.84 18.99 8.60
N GLY A 202 22.28 18.18 7.62
CA GLY A 202 23.67 17.74 7.50
C GLY A 202 24.05 16.49 8.30
N LEU A 203 23.07 15.75 8.85
CA LEU A 203 23.33 14.50 9.58
C LEU A 203 23.52 13.33 8.61
N ASP A 204 24.52 12.48 8.91
CA ASP A 204 24.68 11.18 8.22
C ASP A 204 23.44 10.28 8.47
N PRO A 205 22.87 9.65 7.42
CA PRO A 205 21.71 8.77 7.55
C PRO A 205 21.90 7.59 8.53
N LYS A 206 23.07 6.96 8.57
CA LYS A 206 23.32 5.80 9.43
C LYS A 206 23.43 6.21 10.90
N LEU A 207 24.11 7.32 11.17
CA LEU A 207 24.20 7.93 12.50
C LEU A 207 22.82 8.34 13.01
N LEU A 208 22.01 9.01 12.17
CA LEU A 208 20.65 9.42 12.53
C LEU A 208 19.75 8.20 12.83
N ALA A 209 19.74 7.19 11.96
CA ALA A 209 18.99 5.96 12.20
C ALA A 209 19.44 5.26 13.49
N LYS A 210 20.75 5.20 13.76
CA LYS A 210 21.29 4.66 15.01
C LYS A 210 20.81 5.44 16.23
N ILE A 211 20.84 6.78 16.19
CA ILE A 211 20.35 7.64 17.28
C ILE A 211 18.86 7.38 17.53
N LEU A 212 18.03 7.40 16.49
CA LEU A 212 16.58 7.13 16.60
C LEU A 212 16.31 5.77 17.24
N ASN A 213 17.02 4.72 16.80
CA ASN A 213 16.81 3.34 17.27
C ASN A 213 17.33 3.07 18.69
N MET A 214 18.20 3.93 19.23
CA MET A 214 18.62 3.92 20.64
C MET A 214 17.77 4.84 21.52
N SER A 215 16.80 5.56 20.96
CA SER A 215 16.03 6.63 21.60
C SER A 215 14.51 6.39 21.56
N SER A 216 13.74 7.30 22.16
CA SER A 216 12.26 7.28 22.15
C SER A 216 11.62 7.44 20.77
N GLY A 217 12.37 7.80 19.73
CA GLY A 217 11.91 7.85 18.34
C GLY A 217 11.87 6.50 17.61
N ARG A 218 12.34 5.41 18.25
CA ARG A 218 12.40 4.07 17.66
C ARG A 218 11.00 3.56 17.27
N CYS A 219 10.87 3.07 16.04
CA CYS A 219 9.75 2.22 15.62
C CYS A 219 10.21 1.16 14.59
N TRP A 220 9.33 0.23 14.22
CA TRP A 220 9.63 -0.81 13.21
C TRP A 220 10.13 -0.23 11.87
N SER A 221 9.55 0.91 11.47
CA SER A 221 9.96 1.64 10.26
C SER A 221 11.36 2.25 10.35
N SER A 222 11.91 2.48 11.55
CA SER A 222 13.27 3.02 11.73
C SER A 222 14.32 1.93 11.97
N ASP A 223 13.95 0.81 12.61
CA ASP A 223 14.86 -0.26 13.05
C ASP A 223 14.83 -1.56 12.21
N THR A 224 13.78 -1.80 11.43
CA THR A 224 13.59 -3.04 10.66
C THR A 224 13.31 -2.79 9.17
N TYR A 225 12.86 -1.59 8.80
CA TYR A 225 12.44 -1.27 7.44
C TYR A 225 12.76 0.19 7.04
N ASN A 226 13.99 0.63 7.31
CA ASN A 226 14.36 2.03 7.16
C ASN A 226 14.16 2.54 5.71
N PRO A 227 13.43 3.65 5.48
CA PRO A 227 13.09 4.11 4.14
C PRO A 227 14.26 4.69 3.35
N VAL A 228 15.41 4.99 3.97
CA VAL A 228 16.54 5.64 3.30
C VAL A 228 17.51 4.60 2.69
N PRO A 229 17.85 4.72 1.39
CA PRO A 229 18.83 3.84 0.74
C PRO A 229 20.18 3.82 1.44
N GLY A 230 20.80 2.64 1.49
CA GLY A 230 22.14 2.44 2.06
C GLY A 230 22.22 2.51 3.60
N VAL A 231 21.16 2.84 4.32
CA VAL A 231 21.13 2.82 5.81
C VAL A 231 21.13 1.39 6.36
N MET A 232 20.47 0.47 5.66
CA MET A 232 20.20 -0.90 6.10
C MET A 232 20.22 -1.85 4.90
N GLU A 233 20.71 -3.07 5.09
CA GLU A 233 20.74 -4.11 4.05
C GLU A 233 19.50 -5.00 4.11
N GLY A 234 19.18 -5.71 3.03
CA GLY A 234 18.04 -6.64 2.94
C GLY A 234 16.65 -5.98 2.92
N VAL A 235 16.55 -4.65 3.10
CA VAL A 235 15.32 -3.87 2.99
C VAL A 235 15.14 -3.28 1.58
N PRO A 236 13.90 -3.03 1.12
CA PRO A 236 13.65 -2.55 -0.25
C PRO A 236 14.33 -1.22 -0.61
N SER A 237 14.54 -0.31 0.36
CA SER A 237 15.28 0.95 0.13
C SER A 237 16.72 0.73 -0.35
N ALA A 238 17.34 -0.42 -0.03
CA ALA A 238 18.65 -0.81 -0.56
C ALA A 238 18.60 -1.44 -1.97
N ASN A 239 17.42 -1.74 -2.50
CA ASN A 239 17.22 -2.37 -3.81
C ASN A 239 16.11 -1.66 -4.61
N ASN A 240 16.25 -0.34 -4.80
CA ASN A 240 15.35 0.49 -5.61
C ASN A 240 13.83 0.28 -5.32
N TYR A 241 13.51 0.08 -4.04
CA TYR A 241 12.18 -0.20 -3.48
C TYR A 241 11.49 -1.47 -4.00
N GLN A 242 12.22 -2.36 -4.67
CA GLN A 242 11.70 -3.62 -5.21
C GLN A 242 11.35 -4.64 -4.13
N GLY A 243 10.31 -5.45 -4.38
CA GLY A 243 9.81 -6.46 -3.43
C GLY A 243 9.16 -5.90 -2.15
N GLY A 244 9.06 -4.57 -2.01
CA GLY A 244 8.51 -3.91 -0.84
C GLY A 244 6.98 -3.89 -0.76
N PHE A 245 6.45 -3.43 0.37
CA PHE A 245 5.02 -3.15 0.54
C PHE A 245 4.67 -1.84 -0.19
N GLY A 246 4.39 -1.95 -1.48
CA GLY A 246 4.21 -0.82 -2.38
C GLY A 246 3.10 0.16 -1.97
N THR A 247 3.25 1.43 -2.38
CA THR A 247 2.34 2.53 -2.02
C THR A 247 0.87 2.24 -2.35
N THR A 248 0.57 1.61 -3.48
CA THR A 248 -0.79 1.19 -3.87
C THR A 248 -1.42 0.22 -2.86
N LEU A 249 -0.64 -0.70 -2.27
CA LEU A 249 -1.11 -1.62 -1.24
C LEU A 249 -1.35 -0.90 0.10
N MET A 250 -0.52 0.10 0.44
CA MET A 250 -0.76 0.95 1.61
C MET A 250 -2.00 1.83 1.43
N ALA A 251 -2.18 2.47 0.27
CA ALA A 251 -3.35 3.28 -0.05
C ALA A 251 -4.66 2.47 0.02
N LYS A 252 -4.66 1.21 -0.44
CA LYS A 252 -5.77 0.26 -0.25
C LYS A 252 -6.07 0.00 1.24
N VAL A 253 -5.05 -0.18 2.08
CA VAL A 253 -5.31 -0.42 3.52
C VAL A 253 -5.77 0.87 4.21
N LEU A 254 -5.27 2.04 3.81
CA LEU A 254 -5.77 3.34 4.27
C LEU A 254 -7.23 3.60 3.85
N SER A 255 -7.69 3.13 2.68
CA SER A 255 -9.12 3.24 2.33
C SER A 255 -10.00 2.31 3.14
N LEU A 256 -9.54 1.10 3.52
CA LEU A 256 -10.22 0.24 4.50
C LEU A 256 -10.31 0.91 5.88
N ILE A 257 -9.25 1.61 6.31
CA ILE A 257 -9.25 2.38 7.56
C ILE A 257 -10.28 3.52 7.50
N ASN A 258 -10.39 4.23 6.37
CA ASN A 258 -11.34 5.32 6.19
C ASN A 258 -12.82 4.86 6.33
N MET A 259 -13.14 3.63 5.93
CA MET A 259 -14.47 3.02 6.14
C MET A 259 -14.79 2.72 7.61
N LEU A 260 -13.77 2.58 8.47
CA LEU A 260 -13.90 2.21 9.89
C LEU A 260 -13.76 3.42 10.85
N ILE A 261 -13.22 4.55 10.35
CA ILE A 261 -12.85 5.74 11.15
C ILE A 261 -14.02 6.38 11.91
N CYS A 262 -15.28 6.11 11.55
CA CYS A 262 -16.47 6.56 12.28
C CYS A 262 -16.47 6.13 13.77
N PHE A 263 -15.76 5.06 14.16
CA PHE A 263 -15.60 4.64 15.55
C PHE A 263 -14.36 5.24 16.26
N CYS A 264 -13.39 5.79 15.53
CA CYS A 264 -12.08 6.16 16.10
C CYS A 264 -12.04 7.52 16.82
N ILE A 265 -13.17 8.18 17.02
CA ILE A 265 -13.21 9.57 17.52
C ILE A 265 -13.01 9.63 19.05
N GLU A 266 -13.60 8.70 19.80
CA GLU A 266 -13.77 8.79 21.25
C GLU A 266 -12.44 8.69 22.05
N LEU A 267 -11.51 7.82 21.64
CA LEU A 267 -10.26 7.59 22.37
C LEU A 267 -9.29 8.80 22.36
N THR A 268 -9.49 9.78 21.48
CA THR A 268 -8.57 10.93 21.38
C THR A 268 -8.74 11.95 22.52
N GLU A 269 -9.95 12.09 23.09
CA GLU A 269 -10.25 13.21 23.99
C GLU A 269 -9.58 13.12 25.37
N GLN A 270 -9.24 11.92 25.84
CA GLN A 270 -8.76 11.71 27.21
C GLN A 270 -7.24 11.96 27.40
N LYS A 271 -6.45 12.02 26.32
CA LYS A 271 -4.98 12.25 26.40
C LYS A 271 -4.41 13.28 25.43
N VAL A 272 -5.19 13.79 24.46
CA VAL A 272 -4.68 14.67 23.40
C VAL A 272 -5.32 16.06 23.46
N LYS A 273 -5.23 16.73 24.61
CA LYS A 273 -5.66 18.14 24.76
C LYS A 273 -4.55 19.17 24.58
N GLU A 274 -3.28 18.75 24.60
CA GLU A 274 -2.11 19.65 24.52
C GLU A 274 -1.33 19.57 23.19
N VAL A 275 -1.51 18.50 22.40
CA VAL A 275 -0.76 18.24 21.15
C VAL A 275 -1.61 18.46 19.88
N ILE A 276 -2.76 19.13 20.01
CA ILE A 276 -3.79 19.25 18.97
C ILE A 276 -3.29 19.84 17.63
N PRO A 277 -2.49 20.93 17.58
CA PRO A 277 -2.16 21.58 16.30
C PRO A 277 -1.38 20.69 15.32
N HIS A 278 -0.38 19.94 15.79
CA HIS A 278 0.52 19.18 14.91
C HIS A 278 -0.05 17.83 14.48
N LEU A 279 -0.85 17.18 15.33
CA LEU A 279 -1.60 15.97 14.94
C LEU A 279 -2.67 16.27 13.88
N PHE A 280 -3.14 17.51 13.77
CA PHE A 280 -4.02 17.94 12.68
C PHE A 280 -3.30 17.97 11.31
N CYS A 281 -2.03 18.38 11.26
CA CYS A 281 -1.21 18.28 10.06
C CYS A 281 -0.97 16.82 9.64
N ILE A 282 -0.62 15.93 10.57
CA ILE A 282 -0.43 14.50 10.25
C ILE A 282 -1.75 13.86 9.81
N ARG A 283 -2.90 14.25 10.40
CA ARG A 283 -4.23 13.90 9.87
C ARG A 283 -4.40 14.36 8.42
N LEU A 284 -4.11 15.61 8.09
CA LEU A 284 -4.20 16.12 6.71
C LEU A 284 -3.26 15.35 5.74
N SER A 285 -2.00 15.09 6.12
CA SER A 285 -1.07 14.29 5.31
C SER A 285 -1.60 12.88 5.02
N VAL A 286 -2.10 12.17 6.05
CA VAL A 286 -2.58 10.79 5.90
C VAL A 286 -3.95 10.72 5.19
N TYR A 287 -4.83 11.71 5.38
CA TYR A 287 -6.22 11.67 4.91
C TYR A 287 -6.41 12.33 3.52
N TYR A 288 -5.54 13.28 3.12
CA TYR A 288 -5.70 14.03 1.86
C TYR A 288 -4.55 13.88 0.84
N PHE A 289 -3.30 13.60 1.24
CA PHE A 289 -2.16 13.59 0.30
C PHE A 289 -1.84 12.21 -0.32
N LEU A 290 -2.58 11.16 0.02
CA LEU A 290 -2.34 9.79 -0.46
C LEU A 290 -3.30 9.26 -1.55
N PRO A 291 -4.54 9.77 -1.72
CA PRO A 291 -5.39 9.40 -2.85
C PRO A 291 -5.50 10.50 -3.91
N LEU A 292 -4.80 10.29 -5.04
CA LEU A 292 -4.91 11.04 -6.32
C LEU A 292 -4.30 12.47 -6.32
N GLY A 293 -3.87 12.92 -7.51
CA GLY A 293 -3.22 14.21 -7.72
C GLY A 293 -4.18 15.40 -7.71
N VAL A 294 -4.64 15.79 -6.52
CA VAL A 294 -5.49 16.98 -6.28
C VAL A 294 -4.64 18.26 -6.10
N ASP A 295 -3.32 18.16 -6.25
CA ASP A 295 -2.33 19.19 -5.96
C ASP A 295 -2.67 20.57 -6.54
N THR A 296 -3.08 20.61 -7.82
CA THR A 296 -3.37 21.88 -8.52
C THR A 296 -4.58 22.61 -7.94
N TYR A 297 -5.70 21.91 -7.69
CA TYR A 297 -6.92 22.53 -7.17
C TYR A 297 -6.79 22.90 -5.69
N LEU A 298 -6.14 22.08 -4.88
CA LEU A 298 -5.92 22.40 -3.46
C LEU A 298 -4.90 23.51 -3.26
N LEU A 299 -3.79 23.55 -4.02
CA LEU A 299 -2.92 24.73 -4.02
C LEU A 299 -3.66 25.98 -4.49
N GLN A 300 -4.40 25.93 -5.61
CA GLN A 300 -5.14 27.10 -6.11
C GLN A 300 -6.18 27.61 -5.09
N PHE A 301 -6.86 26.71 -4.36
CA PHE A 301 -7.77 27.09 -3.28
C PHE A 301 -7.03 27.76 -2.12
N TYR A 302 -5.91 27.21 -1.64
CA TYR A 302 -5.10 27.83 -0.59
C TYR A 302 -4.43 29.15 -1.03
N GLN A 303 -3.99 29.26 -2.29
CA GLN A 303 -3.47 30.50 -2.89
C GLN A 303 -4.58 31.56 -2.93
N GLY A 304 -5.78 31.18 -3.38
CA GLY A 304 -6.95 32.05 -3.43
C GLY A 304 -7.39 32.53 -2.05
N LEU A 305 -7.44 31.62 -1.07
CA LEU A 305 -7.78 31.94 0.32
C LEU A 305 -6.73 32.86 0.95
N ARG A 306 -5.43 32.61 0.73
CA ARG A 306 -4.33 33.49 1.15
C ARG A 306 -4.44 34.88 0.52
N ASN A 307 -4.72 34.97 -0.77
CA ASN A 307 -4.88 36.24 -1.47
C ASN A 307 -6.10 37.01 -0.98
N LEU A 308 -7.22 36.31 -0.71
CA LEU A 308 -8.42 36.89 -0.10
C LEU A 308 -8.13 37.44 1.31
N ILE A 309 -7.39 36.70 2.13
CA ILE A 309 -6.96 37.13 3.47
C ILE A 309 -6.05 38.38 3.39
N HIS A 310 -5.07 38.41 2.48
CA HIS A 310 -4.23 39.61 2.26
C HIS A 310 -5.05 40.81 1.75
N MET A 311 -6.01 40.59 0.85
CA MET A 311 -6.90 41.65 0.36
C MET A 311 -7.77 42.21 1.50
N LEU A 312 -8.37 41.34 2.32
CA LEU A 312 -9.19 41.75 3.46
C LEU A 312 -8.35 42.48 4.53
N LEU A 313 -7.13 42.02 4.82
CA LEU A 313 -6.18 42.72 5.70
C LEU A 313 -5.85 44.12 5.17
N ASN A 314 -5.52 44.24 3.88
CA ASN A 314 -5.21 45.54 3.27
C ASN A 314 -6.42 46.49 3.26
N ILE A 315 -7.64 45.98 3.07
CA ILE A 315 -8.88 46.75 3.22
C ILE A 315 -9.06 47.19 4.68
N LEU A 316 -8.88 46.29 5.65
CA LEU A 316 -9.01 46.60 7.08
C LEU A 316 -8.02 47.69 7.52
N ILE A 317 -6.75 47.55 7.11
CA ILE A 317 -5.68 48.52 7.37
C ILE A 317 -6.00 49.87 6.71
N SER A 318 -6.46 49.88 5.46
CA SER A 318 -6.88 51.10 4.74
C SER A 318 -8.06 51.80 5.41
N SER A 319 -9.06 51.05 5.91
CA SER A 319 -10.19 51.58 6.67
C SER A 319 -9.80 52.12 8.05
N LEU A 320 -8.88 51.45 8.76
CA LEU A 320 -8.34 51.91 10.03
C LEU A 320 -7.54 53.21 9.87
N ILE A 321 -6.68 53.31 8.85
CA ILE A 321 -5.90 54.51 8.51
C ILE A 321 -6.83 55.69 8.13
N LYS A 322 -7.98 55.42 7.51
CA LYS A 322 -8.94 56.45 7.06
C LYS A 322 -10.04 56.78 8.06
N GLY A 323 -9.99 56.26 9.28
CA GLY A 323 -10.88 56.65 10.39
C GLY A 323 -12.38 56.34 10.18
N ALA A 324 -12.74 55.46 9.24
CA ALA A 324 -14.12 55.27 8.80
C ALA A 324 -14.71 53.92 9.26
N HIS A 325 -15.57 53.98 10.29
CA HIS A 325 -16.55 52.97 10.69
C HIS A 325 -16.11 51.49 10.72
N ILE A 326 -15.48 51.09 11.83
CA ILE A 326 -15.26 49.69 12.25
C ILE A 326 -16.52 48.80 12.06
N PHE A 327 -17.72 49.38 12.24
CA PHE A 327 -19.02 48.73 12.08
C PHE A 327 -19.21 48.04 10.71
N TYR A 328 -18.78 48.67 9.60
CA TYR A 328 -18.92 48.08 8.26
C TYR A 328 -17.95 46.92 8.03
N ALA A 329 -16.72 47.00 8.54
CA ALA A 329 -15.77 45.89 8.48
C ALA A 329 -16.28 44.67 9.26
N LEU A 330 -16.91 44.89 10.42
CA LEU A 330 -17.49 43.84 11.24
C LEU A 330 -18.68 43.15 10.53
N LEU A 331 -19.55 43.91 9.87
CA LEU A 331 -20.67 43.37 9.08
C LEU A 331 -20.19 42.56 7.86
N LEU A 332 -19.15 43.01 7.16
CA LEU A 332 -18.51 42.25 6.08
C LEU A 332 -17.88 40.94 6.59
N PHE A 333 -17.17 40.98 7.71
CA PHE A 333 -16.60 39.77 8.31
C PHE A 333 -17.68 38.77 8.72
N LEU A 334 -18.74 39.22 9.41
CA LEU A 334 -19.85 38.36 9.87
C LEU A 334 -20.66 37.76 8.71
N SER A 335 -20.86 38.50 7.62
CA SER A 335 -21.59 37.99 6.44
C SER A 335 -20.78 36.94 5.67
N VAL A 336 -19.47 37.13 5.48
CA VAL A 336 -18.57 36.11 4.91
C VAL A 336 -18.50 34.87 5.81
N PHE A 337 -18.39 35.05 7.14
CA PHE A 337 -18.39 33.93 8.09
C PHE A 337 -19.69 33.12 8.02
N ARG A 338 -20.85 33.79 7.86
CA ARG A 338 -22.16 33.12 7.74
C ARG A 338 -22.30 32.29 6.46
N ILE A 339 -21.67 32.71 5.36
CA ILE A 339 -21.62 31.93 4.10
C ILE A 339 -20.76 30.68 4.26
N LEU A 340 -19.60 30.81 4.91
CA LEU A 340 -18.64 29.71 5.10
C LEU A 340 -19.11 28.65 6.10
N VAL A 341 -19.87 29.02 7.14
CA VAL A 341 -20.24 28.13 8.25
C VAL A 341 -21.63 27.48 8.10
N TRP A 342 -22.49 27.96 7.19
CA TRP A 342 -23.92 27.57 7.17
C TRP A 342 -24.46 26.96 5.87
N HIS A 343 -23.60 26.47 4.97
CA HIS A 343 -24.03 25.54 3.92
C HIS A 343 -23.92 24.08 4.40
N LYS A 344 -25.06 23.47 4.72
CA LYS A 344 -25.16 22.00 4.83
C LYS A 344 -24.91 21.36 3.44
N PRO A 345 -24.17 20.25 3.34
CA PRO A 345 -24.07 19.50 2.10
C PRO A 345 -25.43 18.90 1.72
N LEU A 346 -25.80 19.00 0.45
CA LEU A 346 -26.97 18.32 -0.11
C LEU A 346 -26.67 16.81 -0.30
N PRO A 347 -27.62 15.91 0.01
CA PRO A 347 -27.42 14.48 -0.20
C PRO A 347 -27.50 14.14 -1.70
N LEU A 348 -26.44 13.55 -2.25
CA LEU A 348 -26.43 13.02 -3.60
C LEU A 348 -27.13 11.66 -3.64
N THR A 349 -28.37 11.63 -4.13
CA THR A 349 -29.09 10.39 -4.43
C THR A 349 -28.63 9.82 -5.78
N PRO A 350 -28.43 8.49 -5.89
CA PRO A 350 -28.00 7.87 -7.14
C PRO A 350 -29.12 7.84 -8.17
N ARG A 351 -28.80 8.15 -9.44
CA ARG A 351 -29.73 7.97 -10.57
C ARG A 351 -29.41 6.66 -11.31
N HIS A 352 -30.42 5.81 -11.49
CA HIS A 352 -30.37 4.70 -12.44
C HIS A 352 -30.52 5.21 -13.89
N PRO A 353 -30.06 4.43 -14.90
CA PRO A 353 -30.06 4.86 -16.29
C PRO A 353 -31.36 4.52 -17.02
N SER A 354 -31.82 5.41 -17.90
CA SER A 354 -32.85 5.12 -18.90
C SER A 354 -32.66 5.94 -20.18
N LEU A 355 -32.51 5.21 -21.29
CA LEU A 355 -32.83 5.53 -22.68
C LEU A 355 -33.37 6.94 -23.01
N TRP A 356 -32.86 7.55 -24.09
CA TRP A 356 -33.70 7.86 -25.27
C TRP A 356 -32.84 8.09 -26.52
N VAL A 357 -33.42 7.88 -27.70
CA VAL A 357 -32.82 8.10 -29.04
C VAL A 357 -33.87 8.82 -29.90
N PRO A 358 -33.49 9.87 -30.64
CA PRO A 358 -33.90 9.91 -32.05
C PRO A 358 -32.86 10.50 -33.02
N SER A 359 -33.00 10.09 -34.28
CA SER A 359 -32.49 10.71 -35.52
C SER A 359 -33.67 10.69 -36.54
N PRO A 360 -33.54 10.96 -37.86
CA PRO A 360 -32.48 11.63 -38.65
C PRO A 360 -32.98 12.66 -39.71
N THR A 361 -32.07 13.50 -40.25
CA THR A 361 -32.09 14.08 -41.64
C THR A 361 -30.66 14.57 -41.95
N ARG A 362 -29.99 14.24 -43.09
CA ARG A 362 -30.14 14.66 -44.51
C ARG A 362 -30.00 16.20 -44.72
N SER A 363 -29.18 16.71 -45.67
CA SER A 363 -28.41 16.07 -46.77
C SER A 363 -27.32 16.99 -47.40
N SER A 364 -26.31 16.38 -48.07
CA SER A 364 -25.53 16.83 -49.27
C SER A 364 -25.24 18.34 -49.51
N GLU A 365 -24.01 18.83 -49.71
CA GLU A 365 -23.03 18.58 -50.82
C GLU A 365 -21.66 19.32 -50.55
N SER A 366 -20.54 19.21 -51.30
CA SER A 366 -19.94 18.15 -52.17
C SER A 366 -18.46 18.50 -52.56
N CYS A 367 -18.16 18.74 -53.85
CA CYS A 367 -16.94 19.26 -54.53
C CYS A 367 -15.50 18.91 -54.05
N ALA A 368 -14.88 17.98 -54.78
CA ALA A 368 -13.45 17.99 -55.21
C ALA A 368 -13.45 18.00 -56.78
N PRO A 369 -12.35 18.23 -57.55
CA PRO A 369 -10.98 17.69 -57.43
C PRO A 369 -9.87 18.77 -57.62
N VAL A 370 -8.56 18.53 -57.80
CA VAL A 370 -7.83 17.92 -58.95
C VAL A 370 -6.39 17.51 -58.54
N ALA A 371 -6.03 16.24 -58.82
CA ALA A 371 -4.77 15.66 -59.39
C ALA A 371 -3.35 16.19 -58.98
N THR A 372 -2.22 15.48 -59.20
CA THR A 372 -1.93 14.47 -60.24
C THR A 372 -0.73 13.52 -59.92
N LEU A 373 -0.83 12.27 -60.39
CA LEU A 373 0.23 11.34 -60.85
C LEU A 373 1.51 10.99 -60.01
N THR A 374 1.53 9.76 -59.46
CA THR A 374 2.50 8.63 -59.74
C THR A 374 3.97 8.65 -59.26
N ARG A 375 4.70 7.50 -59.12
CA ARG A 375 4.42 6.05 -59.35
C ARG A 375 5.26 5.12 -58.42
N THR A 376 4.74 3.91 -58.21
CA THR A 376 5.38 2.57 -57.98
C THR A 376 6.91 2.42 -58.20
N SER A 377 7.70 1.55 -57.54
CA SER A 377 7.50 0.46 -56.53
C SER A 377 8.91 -0.10 -56.08
N HIS A 378 9.23 -1.30 -55.54
CA HIS A 378 8.55 -2.62 -55.41
C HIS A 378 9.22 -3.63 -54.41
N LEU A 379 8.86 -4.92 -54.58
CA LEU A 379 9.35 -6.24 -54.08
C LEU A 379 10.90 -6.45 -53.99
N SER A 380 11.49 -7.45 -53.31
CA SER A 380 11.07 -8.54 -52.37
C SER A 380 12.30 -9.15 -51.64
N SER A 381 12.19 -10.05 -50.64
CA SER A 381 12.13 -11.53 -50.84
C SER A 381 12.21 -12.32 -49.50
N ASN A 382 11.98 -13.63 -49.52
CA ASN A 382 11.88 -14.56 -48.36
C ASN A 382 12.84 -15.77 -48.46
N SER A 383 13.41 -16.23 -47.34
CA SER A 383 13.73 -17.65 -46.95
C SER A 383 14.81 -17.66 -45.83
N TYR A 384 14.88 -18.48 -44.77
CA TYR A 384 14.47 -19.86 -44.40
C TYR A 384 15.52 -20.95 -44.73
N VAL A 385 16.16 -21.61 -43.72
CA VAL A 385 16.56 -23.06 -43.62
C VAL A 385 17.64 -23.38 -42.53
N ARG A 386 17.28 -24.31 -41.60
CA ARG A 386 18.02 -25.37 -40.83
C ARG A 386 19.48 -25.25 -40.27
N ARG A 387 19.58 -25.58 -38.96
CA ARG A 387 20.47 -26.55 -38.24
C ARG A 387 21.93 -26.82 -38.68
N LYS A 388 22.88 -26.74 -37.72
CA LYS A 388 23.63 -27.86 -37.06
C LYS A 388 24.59 -27.29 -35.97
N ASP A 389 24.61 -27.80 -34.73
CA ASP A 389 25.35 -28.94 -34.13
C ASP A 389 26.84 -28.63 -33.76
N SER A 390 27.27 -29.05 -32.55
CA SER A 390 28.68 -29.18 -32.05
C SER A 390 29.52 -27.88 -31.90
N GLU A 391 30.56 -27.78 -31.04
CA GLU A 391 30.98 -28.56 -29.85
C GLU A 391 31.84 -27.70 -28.88
N ARG A 392 32.19 -28.31 -27.73
CA ARG A 392 33.26 -28.03 -26.74
C ARG A 392 34.27 -26.88 -27.00
N GLY A 393 34.70 -26.28 -25.88
CA GLY A 393 36.08 -25.78 -25.72
C GLY A 393 36.15 -24.41 -25.06
N GLY A 394 36.83 -24.31 -23.92
CA GLY A 394 37.16 -23.03 -23.31
C GLY A 394 38.67 -22.78 -23.34
N SER A 395 39.06 -21.51 -23.30
CA SER A 395 40.40 -21.10 -22.91
C SER A 395 40.37 -19.76 -22.18
N THR A 396 41.42 -19.55 -21.39
CA THR A 396 41.84 -18.29 -20.76
C THR A 396 41.73 -17.07 -21.68
N ALA A 397 41.39 -15.94 -21.08
CA ALA A 397 41.60 -14.60 -21.64
C ALA A 397 42.21 -13.68 -20.57
N ASP A 398 43.54 -13.58 -20.56
CA ASP A 398 44.21 -12.37 -20.08
C ASP A 398 44.12 -11.29 -21.16
N CYS A 399 43.94 -10.03 -20.76
CA CYS A 399 44.39 -8.78 -21.41
C CYS A 399 43.53 -7.56 -20.98
N ASP A 400 43.91 -6.98 -19.85
CA ASP A 400 44.39 -5.60 -19.74
C ASP A 400 43.67 -4.40 -20.43
N PHE A 401 43.34 -3.40 -19.58
CA PHE A 401 42.96 -2.01 -19.89
C PHE A 401 41.64 -1.80 -20.71
N VAL A 402 40.88 -0.71 -20.56
CA VAL A 402 41.21 0.67 -20.14
C VAL A 402 40.30 1.19 -19.02
N ILE A 403 40.87 1.88 -18.03
CA ILE A 403 40.13 2.67 -17.04
C ILE A 403 40.00 4.12 -17.53
N HIS A 404 38.79 4.58 -17.82
CA HIS A 404 38.51 6.00 -18.04
C HIS A 404 38.16 6.71 -16.73
N THR A 405 39.06 7.57 -16.25
CA THR A 405 38.80 8.49 -15.14
C THR A 405 38.11 9.78 -15.62
N PRO A 406 36.92 10.14 -15.10
CA PRO A 406 36.36 11.48 -15.32
C PRO A 406 37.13 12.54 -14.53
N GLN A 407 37.56 13.62 -15.19
CA GLN A 407 38.06 14.84 -14.55
C GLN A 407 36.89 15.70 -14.01
N PRO A 408 37.12 16.60 -13.03
CA PRO A 408 36.04 17.22 -12.26
C PRO A 408 35.37 18.39 -13.00
N HIS A 409 34.07 18.57 -12.75
CA HIS A 409 33.34 19.76 -13.19
C HIS A 409 33.43 20.92 -12.18
N THR A 410 33.28 22.14 -12.71
CA THR A 410 33.57 23.42 -12.07
C THR A 410 32.63 23.79 -10.90
N PRO A 411 33.09 24.63 -9.95
CA PRO A 411 32.29 25.06 -8.80
C PRO A 411 31.14 26.00 -9.19
N VAL A 412 30.02 25.87 -8.48
CA VAL A 412 28.85 26.75 -8.56
C VAL A 412 29.07 27.97 -7.62
N PRO A 413 28.73 29.20 -8.03
CA PRO A 413 28.99 30.40 -7.21
C PRO A 413 28.15 30.44 -5.92
N LEU A 414 28.78 30.89 -4.83
CA LEU A 414 28.13 31.14 -3.55
C LEU A 414 27.19 32.36 -3.61
N ILE A 415 25.98 32.21 -3.08
CA ILE A 415 25.07 33.33 -2.79
C ILE A 415 25.49 33.94 -1.45
N PRO A 416 25.71 35.27 -1.35
CA PRO A 416 26.11 35.89 -0.10
C PRO A 416 24.96 35.91 0.90
N LEU A 417 25.20 35.40 2.11
CA LEU A 417 24.33 35.60 3.26
C LEU A 417 24.46 37.05 3.75
N CYS A 418 23.32 37.74 3.93
CA CYS A 418 23.33 39.09 4.48
C CYS A 418 23.85 39.09 5.92
N SER A 419 24.84 39.94 6.20
CA SER A 419 25.40 40.15 7.53
C SER A 419 24.42 40.94 8.42
N GLY A 420 23.61 40.23 9.19
CA GLY A 420 22.91 40.81 10.34
C GLY A 420 23.86 40.90 11.54
N GLU A 421 24.12 42.10 12.04
CA GLU A 421 24.96 42.29 13.23
C GLU A 421 24.25 41.76 14.49
N THR A 422 24.88 40.83 15.19
CA THR A 422 24.55 40.51 16.59
C THR A 422 25.82 40.66 17.42
N LYS A 423 25.92 41.74 18.20
CA LYS A 423 27.09 42.00 19.04
C LYS A 423 27.26 40.94 20.12
N ALA A 424 28.49 40.50 20.33
CA ALA A 424 28.84 39.63 21.45
C ALA A 424 28.70 40.38 22.79
N LEU A 425 28.12 39.71 23.78
CA LEU A 425 28.27 40.03 25.19
C LEU A 425 28.68 38.74 25.92
N LEU A 426 30.00 38.57 26.09
CA LEU A 426 30.57 37.49 26.88
C LEU A 426 30.90 38.00 28.29
N SER A 427 29.97 37.80 29.21
CA SER A 427 30.24 37.72 30.63
C SER A 427 29.22 36.78 31.31
N GLY A 428 29.59 35.91 32.25
CA GLY A 428 30.96 35.68 32.73
C GLY A 428 31.03 35.19 34.18
N THR A 429 30.13 34.30 34.61
CA THR A 429 30.14 33.73 35.97
C THR A 429 29.58 32.31 35.98
N ASP A 430 30.43 31.34 36.33
CA ASP A 430 30.03 30.05 36.88
C ASP A 430 30.06 30.15 38.42
N PRO A 431 29.02 29.67 39.11
CA PRO A 431 29.24 29.12 40.43
C PRO A 431 28.44 27.82 40.69
N ARG A 432 29.07 26.66 40.51
CA ARG A 432 28.71 25.43 41.23
C ARG A 432 29.91 24.70 41.83
N THR A 433 30.24 25.10 43.06
CA THR A 433 30.97 24.30 44.05
C THR A 433 30.14 24.24 45.34
N ASN A 434 30.24 23.11 46.05
CA ASN A 434 29.31 22.62 47.08
C ASN A 434 27.92 22.23 46.53
#